data_AF-A0A7S2J5T5-F1
#
_entry.id   AF-A0A7S2J5T5-F1
#
_cell.length_a   1.000
_cell.length_b   1.000
_cell.length_c   1.000
_cell.angle_alpha   90.00
_cell.angle_beta   90.00
_cell.angle_gamma   90.00
#
_symmetry.space_group_name_H-M   'P 1'
#
loop_
_entity.id
_entity.type
_entity.pdbx_description
1 polymer ?
#
loop_
_entity_poly.entity_id
_entity_poly.type
_entity_poly.pdbx_seq_one_letter_code
_entity_poly.pdbx_strand_id
1 'polypeptide(L)'
;VPPTPKPGTAVSRTLLLQNMFSPTSVDLKKDPRFYDEIREDTNEECAKFGKVLHVTVDPRGSTGLIYVLYETPQQRMSAEMALNGRWFEGKKIVALGIDDAIWQALAAQAQTTPPPA
;
A
#
# COMPACT_ATOMS: atom_id res chain seq x y z
N VAL A 1 9.12 11.13 8.79
CA VAL A 1 8.11 11.62 7.82
C VAL A 1 7.92 10.52 6.78
N PRO A 2 6.69 10.09 6.45
CA PRO A 2 6.46 9.15 5.36
C PRO A 2 7.10 9.68 4.08
N PRO A 3 7.70 8.82 3.24
CA PRO A 3 8.27 9.31 2.00
C PRO A 3 7.14 9.81 1.09
N THR A 4 7.34 10.96 0.44
CA THR A 4 6.31 11.55 -0.40
C THR A 4 6.17 10.76 -1.70
N PRO A 5 4.99 10.20 -2.01
CA PRO A 5 4.76 9.52 -3.29
C PRO A 5 4.90 10.50 -4.45
N LYS A 6 5.81 10.20 -5.38
CA LYS A 6 5.94 10.91 -6.64
C LYS A 6 5.22 10.12 -7.74
N PRO A 7 4.51 10.77 -8.68
CA PRO A 7 3.92 10.08 -9.82
C PRO A 7 4.94 9.19 -10.52
N GLY A 8 4.54 7.95 -10.77
CA GLY A 8 5.38 6.96 -11.42
C GLY A 8 5.45 7.19 -12.92
N THR A 9 6.41 6.54 -13.55
CA THR A 9 6.51 6.48 -15.01
C THR A 9 5.88 5.19 -15.54
N ALA A 10 5.79 5.05 -16.86
CA ALA A 10 5.33 3.80 -17.48
C ALA A 10 6.19 2.58 -17.10
N VAL A 11 7.43 2.77 -16.63
CA VAL A 11 8.32 1.68 -16.20
C VAL A 11 8.32 1.45 -14.68
N SER A 12 7.57 2.24 -13.91
CA SER A 12 7.45 2.04 -12.47
C SER A 12 6.57 0.83 -12.17
N ARG A 13 6.90 0.10 -11.10
CA ARG A 13 6.26 -1.16 -10.69
C ARG A 13 5.47 -1.02 -9.39
N THR A 14 5.51 0.15 -8.78
CA THR A 14 4.87 0.40 -7.49
C THR A 14 3.49 1.04 -7.66
N LEU A 15 2.49 0.43 -7.01
CA LEU A 15 1.14 0.94 -6.88
C LEU A 15 0.95 1.54 -5.49
N LEU A 16 0.32 2.71 -5.43
CA LEU A 16 -0.25 3.25 -4.21
C LEU A 16 -1.76 3.04 -4.22
N LEU A 17 -2.28 2.43 -3.17
CA LEU A 17 -3.70 2.39 -2.85
C LEU A 17 -3.99 3.35 -1.69
N GLN A 18 -4.98 4.22 -1.84
CA GLN A 18 -5.47 5.10 -0.79
C GLN A 18 -6.93 4.79 -0.45
N ASN A 19 -7.34 5.20 0.75
CA ASN A 19 -8.65 4.94 1.35
C ASN A 19 -8.91 3.46 1.64
N MET A 20 -7.85 2.66 1.84
CA MET A 20 -7.99 1.24 2.15
C MET A 20 -8.50 0.99 3.58
N PHE A 21 -8.32 1.95 4.48
CA PHE A 21 -8.86 1.94 5.84
C PHE A 21 -8.85 3.36 6.41
N SER A 22 -9.31 3.52 7.66
CA SER A 22 -9.21 4.77 8.41
C SER A 22 -8.27 4.58 9.59
N PRO A 23 -6.98 5.01 9.52
CA PRO A 23 -6.01 4.75 10.58
C PRO A 23 -6.46 5.23 11.96
N THR A 24 -7.15 6.37 12.01
CA THR A 24 -7.69 6.96 13.25
C THR A 24 -8.81 6.14 13.91
N SER A 25 -9.39 5.19 13.17
CA SER A 25 -10.48 4.33 13.65
C SER A 25 -10.01 2.92 14.02
N VAL A 26 -8.72 2.59 13.76
CA VAL A 26 -8.16 1.28 14.08
C VAL A 26 -7.85 1.21 15.58
N ASP A 27 -8.47 0.26 16.28
CA ASP A 27 -8.23 -0.02 17.70
C ASP A 27 -7.43 -1.31 17.86
N LEU A 28 -6.10 -1.19 17.91
CA LEU A 28 -5.20 -2.34 18.04
C LEU A 28 -5.33 -3.10 19.37
N LYS A 29 -6.02 -2.56 20.38
CA LYS A 29 -6.30 -3.32 21.61
C LYS A 29 -7.43 -4.32 21.37
N LYS A 30 -8.37 -4.00 20.48
CA LYS A 30 -9.49 -4.87 20.09
C LYS A 30 -9.13 -5.78 18.94
N ASP A 31 -8.36 -5.25 17.99
CA ASP A 31 -7.88 -5.99 16.83
C ASP A 31 -6.36 -5.80 16.64
N PRO A 32 -5.54 -6.58 17.36
CA PRO A 32 -4.09 -6.49 17.28
C PRO A 32 -3.51 -6.88 15.91
N ARG A 33 -4.29 -7.58 15.08
CA ARG A 33 -3.86 -8.15 13.80
C ARG A 33 -4.35 -7.37 12.58
N PHE A 34 -5.15 -6.31 12.77
CA PHE A 34 -5.72 -5.50 11.70
C PHE A 34 -4.76 -5.22 10.53
N TYR A 35 -3.54 -4.74 10.83
CA TYR A 35 -2.57 -4.39 9.80
C TYR A 35 -1.96 -5.59 9.07
N ASP A 36 -1.85 -6.74 9.74
CA ASP A 36 -1.40 -7.98 9.10
C ASP A 36 -2.48 -8.55 8.20
N GLU A 37 -3.73 -8.53 8.65
CA GLU A 37 -4.89 -9.04 7.90
C GLU A 37 -5.14 -8.19 6.65
N ILE A 38 -5.19 -6.86 6.77
CA ILE A 38 -5.37 -6.01 5.59
C ILE A 38 -4.19 -6.09 4.60
N ARG A 39 -2.97 -6.37 5.09
CA ARG A 39 -1.80 -6.62 4.24
C ARG A 39 -1.96 -7.92 3.46
N GLU A 40 -2.41 -8.99 4.13
CA GLU A 40 -2.68 -10.31 3.54
C GLU A 40 -3.80 -10.22 2.50
N ASP A 41 -4.94 -9.64 2.87
CA ASP A 41 -6.08 -9.43 1.96
C ASP A 41 -5.67 -8.61 0.73
N THR A 42 -4.90 -7.54 0.94
CA THR A 42 -4.40 -6.71 -0.17
C THR A 42 -3.44 -7.50 -1.06
N ASN A 43 -2.57 -8.34 -0.48
CA ASN A 43 -1.67 -9.18 -1.25
C ASN A 43 -2.44 -10.16 -2.14
N GLU A 44 -3.39 -10.89 -1.55
CA GLU A 44 -4.21 -11.89 -2.26
C GLU A 44 -5.03 -11.24 -3.38
N GLU A 45 -5.67 -10.11 -3.11
CA GLU A 45 -6.45 -9.40 -4.12
C GLU A 45 -5.56 -8.85 -5.25
N CYS A 46 -4.40 -8.29 -4.90
CA CYS A 46 -3.44 -7.75 -5.87
C CYS A 46 -2.74 -8.85 -6.70
N ALA A 47 -2.58 -10.05 -6.15
CA ALA A 47 -1.95 -11.18 -6.84
C ALA A 47 -2.73 -11.61 -8.09
N LYS A 48 -4.02 -11.25 -8.20
CA LYS A 48 -4.86 -11.48 -9.39
C LYS A 48 -4.37 -10.74 -10.64
N PHE A 49 -3.59 -9.66 -10.48
CA PHE A 49 -3.06 -8.85 -11.57
C PHE A 49 -1.60 -9.19 -11.91
N GLY A 50 -0.92 -9.98 -11.07
CA GLY A 50 0.46 -10.37 -11.27
C GLY A 50 1.21 -10.70 -9.98
N LYS A 51 2.50 -11.01 -10.12
CA LYS A 51 3.33 -11.37 -8.96
C LYS A 51 3.64 -10.14 -8.10
N VAL A 52 3.10 -10.14 -6.88
CA VAL A 52 3.39 -9.14 -5.85
C VAL A 52 4.69 -9.52 -5.15
N LEU A 53 5.65 -8.60 -5.13
CA LEU A 53 6.94 -8.74 -4.44
C LEU A 53 6.87 -8.26 -2.99
N HIS A 54 6.11 -7.18 -2.73
CA HIS A 54 5.94 -6.66 -1.38
C HIS A 54 4.66 -5.84 -1.22
N VAL A 55 4.06 -5.90 -0.03
CA VAL A 55 2.94 -5.05 0.40
C VAL A 55 3.30 -4.36 1.70
N THR A 56 3.26 -3.02 1.71
CA THR A 56 3.50 -2.21 2.91
C THR A 56 2.25 -1.45 3.27
N VAL A 57 1.80 -1.61 4.50
CA VAL A 57 0.69 -0.84 5.07
C VAL A 57 1.28 0.32 5.87
N ASP A 58 0.87 1.55 5.60
CA ASP A 58 1.26 2.70 6.42
C ASP A 58 0.19 2.96 7.50
N PRO A 59 0.47 2.69 8.77
CA PRO A 59 -0.50 2.87 9.85
C PRO A 59 -0.69 4.35 10.23
N ARG A 60 0.03 5.28 9.60
CA ARG A 60 0.03 6.72 9.93
C ARG A 60 -0.95 7.49 9.04
N GLY A 61 -1.18 8.75 9.41
CA GLY A 61 -1.98 9.69 8.62
C GLY A 61 -3.49 9.52 8.82
N SER A 62 -4.27 10.18 7.96
CA SER A 62 -5.73 10.20 8.02
C SER A 62 -6.41 9.27 7.00
N THR A 63 -5.63 8.73 6.07
CA THR A 63 -6.10 7.88 4.98
C THR A 63 -5.27 6.61 4.97
N GLY A 64 -5.92 5.44 4.93
CA GLY A 64 -5.22 4.17 4.89
C GLY A 64 -4.47 4.00 3.57
N LEU A 65 -3.14 4.07 3.64
CA LEU A 65 -2.24 3.93 2.49
C LEU A 65 -1.64 2.52 2.46
N ILE A 66 -1.68 1.90 1.30
CA ILE A 66 -1.01 0.62 1.05
C ILE A 66 -0.18 0.72 -0.21
N TYR A 67 1.08 0.29 -0.13
CA TYR A 67 2.05 0.29 -1.22
C TYR A 67 2.26 -1.14 -1.70
N VAL A 68 2.09 -1.38 -2.99
CA VAL A 68 2.23 -2.71 -3.61
C VAL A 68 3.31 -2.65 -4.67
N LEU A 69 4.37 -3.45 -4.53
CA LEU A 69 5.39 -3.61 -5.57
C LEU A 69 5.13 -4.87 -6.37
N TYR A 70 4.98 -4.72 -7.68
CA TYR A 70 4.89 -5.82 -8.61
C TYR A 70 6.25 -6.20 -9.20
N GLU A 71 6.31 -7.39 -9.78
CA GLU A 71 7.49 -7.83 -10.54
C GLU A 71 7.68 -7.00 -11.82
N THR A 72 6.60 -6.61 -12.49
CA THR A 72 6.63 -5.87 -13.76
C THR A 72 5.70 -4.64 -13.78
N PRO A 73 6.01 -3.61 -14.60
CA PRO A 73 5.16 -2.42 -14.72
C PRO A 73 3.76 -2.73 -15.27
N GLN A 74 3.63 -3.72 -16.15
CA GLN A 74 2.36 -4.10 -16.78
C GLN A 74 1.37 -4.67 -15.74
N GLN A 75 1.85 -5.47 -14.79
CA GLN A 75 1.02 -6.00 -13.70
C GLN A 75 0.50 -4.86 -12.82
N ARG A 76 1.36 -3.91 -12.48
CA ARG A 76 0.98 -2.70 -11.75
C ARG A 76 -0.05 -1.86 -12.51
N MET A 77 0.11 -1.66 -13.82
CA MET A 77 -0.87 -0.97 -14.68
C MET A 77 -2.22 -1.69 -14.68
N SER A 78 -2.22 -3.02 -14.78
CA SER A 78 -3.45 -3.82 -14.77
C SER A 78 -4.21 -3.64 -13.45
N ALA A 79 -3.51 -3.71 -12.31
CA ALA A 79 -4.09 -3.46 -11.00
C ALA A 79 -4.61 -2.02 -10.85
N GLU A 80 -3.85 -1.03 -11.31
CA GLU A 80 -4.23 0.38 -11.28
C GLU A 80 -5.57 0.62 -12.02
N MET A 81 -5.68 0.12 -13.25
CA MET A 81 -6.91 0.24 -14.05
C MET A 81 -8.10 -0.50 -13.42
N ALA A 82 -7.86 -1.66 -12.82
CA ALA A 82 -8.92 -2.47 -12.25
C ALA A 82 -9.44 -1.94 -10.91
N LEU A 83 -8.54 -1.38 -10.08
CA LEU A 83 -8.85 -0.99 -8.70
C LEU A 83 -9.24 0.47 -8.55
N ASN A 84 -8.70 1.37 -9.39
CA ASN A 84 -8.97 2.80 -9.26
C ASN A 84 -10.47 3.09 -9.41
N GLY A 85 -11.06 3.77 -8.43
CA GLY A 85 -12.47 4.13 -8.43
C GLY A 85 -13.44 3.03 -7.96
N ARG A 86 -12.96 1.83 -7.62
CA ARG A 86 -13.78 0.83 -6.92
C ARG A 86 -14.15 1.30 -5.51
N TRP A 87 -15.18 0.70 -4.93
CA TRP A 87 -15.63 0.99 -3.57
C TRP A 87 -15.12 -0.04 -2.58
N PHE A 88 -14.64 0.43 -1.43
CA PHE A 88 -14.21 -0.38 -0.28
C PHE A 88 -14.68 0.31 1.00
N GLU A 89 -15.45 -0.39 1.85
CA GLU A 89 -16.02 0.14 3.10
C GLU A 89 -16.66 1.54 2.99
N GLY A 90 -17.40 1.78 1.91
CA GLY A 90 -18.07 3.07 1.70
C GLY A 90 -17.14 4.22 1.29
N LYS A 91 -15.88 3.95 0.93
CA LYS A 91 -14.94 4.90 0.32
C LYS A 91 -14.54 4.46 -1.07
N LYS A 92 -14.24 5.42 -1.95
CA LYS A 92 -13.61 5.12 -3.25
C LYS A 92 -12.11 4.89 -3.07
N ILE A 93 -11.64 3.77 -3.59
CA ILE A 93 -10.21 3.48 -3.71
C ILE A 93 -9.60 4.45 -4.72
N VAL A 94 -8.46 5.03 -4.36
CA VAL A 94 -7.58 5.74 -5.30
C VAL A 94 -6.38 4.85 -5.54
N ALA A 95 -6.19 4.43 -6.79
CA ALA A 95 -5.03 3.63 -7.19
C ALA A 95 -4.16 4.43 -8.17
N LEU A 96 -2.88 4.57 -7.87
CA LEU A 96 -1.94 5.40 -8.64
C LEU A 96 -0.59 4.70 -8.79
N GLY A 97 -0.04 4.69 -10.00
CA GLY A 97 1.36 4.34 -10.23
C GLY A 97 2.30 5.40 -9.63
N ILE A 98 3.28 4.96 -8.83
CA ILE A 98 4.26 5.84 -8.17
C ILE A 98 5.69 5.35 -8.40
N ASP A 99 6.67 6.24 -8.15
CA ASP A 99 8.09 5.95 -8.33
C ASP A 99 8.58 4.81 -7.39
N ASP A 100 9.39 3.89 -7.92
CA ASP A 100 9.91 2.73 -7.19
C ASP A 100 10.89 3.12 -6.06
N ALA A 101 11.46 4.33 -6.07
CA ALA A 101 12.30 4.83 -4.98
C ALA A 101 11.56 4.92 -3.65
N ILE A 102 10.22 4.96 -3.68
CA ILE A 102 9.39 4.90 -2.48
C ILE A 102 9.69 3.64 -1.66
N TRP A 103 10.00 2.53 -2.34
CA TRP A 103 10.26 1.24 -1.71
C TRP A 103 11.53 1.27 -0.88
N GLN A 104 12.60 1.83 -1.44
CA GLN A 104 13.86 2.01 -0.73
C GLN A 104 13.69 2.89 0.51
N ALA A 105 12.88 3.95 0.40
CA ALA A 105 12.62 4.85 1.52
C ALA A 105 11.78 4.17 2.63
N LEU A 106 10.78 3.37 2.27
CA LEU A 106 9.99 2.60 3.24
C LEU A 106 10.85 1.53 3.94
N ALA A 107 11.67 0.79 3.18
CA ALA A 107 12.59 -0.21 3.72
C ALA A 107 13.62 0.39 4.69
N ALA A 108 14.18 1.56 4.36
CA ALA A 108 15.10 2.27 5.24
C ALA A 108 14.43 2.70 6.56
N GLN A 109 13.15 3.11 6.53
CA GLN A 109 12.42 3.51 7.73
C GLN A 109 12.17 2.32 8.67
N ALA A 110 11.80 1.16 8.14
CA ALA A 110 11.55 -0.04 8.93
C ALA A 110 12.78 -0.47 9.77
N GLN A 111 13.99 -0.19 9.27
CA GLN A 111 15.25 -0.51 9.94
C GLN A 111 15.68 0.51 11.01
N THR A 112 15.09 1.71 11.01
CA THR A 112 15.48 2.81 11.92
C THR A 112 14.64 2.93 13.18
N THR A 113 13.55 2.15 13.31
CA THR A 113 12.75 2.11 14.54
C THR A 113 13.54 1.37 15.62
N PRO A 114 14.05 2.04 16.66
CA PRO A 114 14.66 1.35 17.79
C PRO A 114 13.57 0.52 18.48
N PRO A 115 13.87 -0.68 19.02
CA PRO A 115 12.94 -1.35 19.90
C PRO A 115 12.58 -0.41 21.07
N PRO A 116 11.32 -0.38 21.51
CA PRO A 116 10.94 0.40 22.68
C PRO A 116 11.78 -0.06 23.88
N ALA A 117 12.38 0.91 24.57
CA ALA A 117 13.18 0.71 25.79
C ALA A 117 12.32 0.21 26.96
#